data_AF-A0A7V7D887-F1
#
_entry.id   AF-A0A7V7D887-F1
#
_cell.length_a   1.000
_cell.length_b   1.000
_cell.length_c   1.000
_cell.angle_alpha   90.00
_cell.angle_beta   90.00
_cell.angle_gamma   90.00
#
_symmetry.space_group_name_H-M   'P 1'
#
loop_
_entity.id
_entity.type
_entity.pdbx_description
1 polymer ?
#
loop_
_entity_poly.entity_id
_entity_poly.type
_entity_poly.pdbx_seq_one_letter_code
_entity_poly.pdbx_strand_id
1 'polypeptide(L)'
;GILKRANMLCTGCGTCAIACPFGTIYTDLIPFPSSVCDVCRGRLREGEKPLCVNTCEDGSIDYKEVDASKETDMIEVFEDIVVKVAGGVLWEPFLREKTKK
;
A
#
# COMPACT_ATOMS: atom_id res chain seq x y z
N GLY A 1 27.97 -15.13 -13.44
CA GLY A 1 26.68 -15.58 -12.87
C GLY A 1 25.56 -14.72 -13.39
N ILE A 2 24.32 -15.19 -13.38
CA ILE A 2 23.14 -14.42 -13.83
C ILE A 2 22.57 -13.66 -12.64
N LEU A 3 22.47 -12.32 -12.75
CA LEU A 3 21.84 -11.48 -11.74
C LEU A 3 20.31 -11.58 -11.89
N LYS A 4 19.62 -11.95 -10.82
CA LYS A 4 18.16 -12.06 -10.77
C LYS A 4 17.60 -11.17 -9.67
N ARG A 5 16.51 -10.49 -9.96
CA ARG A 5 15.76 -9.72 -8.98
C ARG A 5 14.76 -10.61 -8.25
N ALA A 6 14.74 -10.50 -6.92
CA ALA A 6 13.68 -11.08 -6.10
C ALA A 6 12.47 -10.14 -6.06
N ASN A 7 11.50 -10.33 -6.97
CA ASN A 7 10.36 -9.42 -7.10
C ASN A 7 9.50 -9.32 -5.83
N MET A 8 9.28 -10.43 -5.13
CA MET A 8 8.48 -10.48 -3.90
C MET A 8 9.17 -9.87 -2.67
N LEU A 9 10.47 -9.62 -2.74
CA LEU A 9 11.24 -8.97 -1.67
C LEU A 9 11.55 -7.50 -2.00
N CYS A 10 11.17 -7.03 -3.18
CA CYS A 10 11.50 -5.69 -3.61
C CYS A 10 10.53 -4.67 -3.04
N THR A 11 11.05 -3.70 -2.28
CA THR A 11 10.28 -2.59 -1.71
C THR A 11 10.14 -1.38 -2.64
N GLY A 12 10.68 -1.46 -3.86
CA GLY A 12 10.61 -0.36 -4.83
C GLY A 12 11.47 0.86 -4.45
N CYS A 13 12.46 0.73 -3.56
CA CYS A 13 13.29 1.83 -3.08
C CYS A 13 14.20 2.48 -4.14
N GLY A 14 14.43 1.81 -5.27
CA GLY A 14 15.21 2.31 -6.41
C GLY A 14 16.73 2.41 -6.20
N THR A 15 17.26 2.00 -5.04
CA THR A 15 18.72 2.03 -4.77
C THR A 15 19.53 1.20 -5.76
N CYS A 16 18.95 0.12 -6.30
CA CYS A 16 19.57 -0.67 -7.35
C CYS A 16 19.83 0.12 -8.64
N ALA A 17 18.95 1.08 -8.99
CA ALA A 17 19.13 1.93 -10.16
C ALA A 17 20.28 2.94 -9.95
N ILE A 18 20.38 3.54 -8.75
CA ILE A 18 21.50 4.43 -8.39
C ILE A 18 22.83 3.67 -8.40
N ALA A 19 22.85 2.47 -7.83
CA ALA A 19 24.07 1.68 -7.69
C ALA A 19 24.57 1.12 -9.03
N CYS A 20 23.74 1.10 -10.07
CA CYS A 20 24.12 0.52 -11.36
C CYS A 20 25.00 1.49 -12.16
N PRO A 21 26.29 1.18 -12.38
CA PRO A 21 27.18 2.06 -13.14
C PRO A 21 26.82 2.16 -14.63
N PHE A 22 26.03 1.20 -15.13
CA PHE A 22 25.63 1.13 -16.54
C PHE A 22 24.29 1.81 -16.82
N GLY A 23 23.54 2.23 -15.79
CA GLY A 23 22.23 2.86 -15.97
C GLY A 23 21.18 1.98 -16.67
N THR A 24 21.31 0.65 -16.62
CA THR A 24 20.40 -0.27 -17.32
C THR A 24 19.11 -0.58 -16.55
N ILE A 25 19.00 -0.11 -15.31
CA ILE A 25 17.86 -0.37 -14.42
C ILE A 25 16.92 0.83 -14.46
N TYR A 26 15.92 0.77 -15.34
CA TYR A 26 14.89 1.81 -15.46
C TYR A 26 13.79 1.59 -14.41
N THR A 27 13.66 2.52 -13.47
CA THR A 27 12.67 2.45 -12.38
C THR A 27 11.23 2.50 -12.87
N ASP A 28 10.96 3.17 -13.98
CA ASP A 28 9.60 3.26 -14.56
C ASP A 28 9.13 1.94 -15.19
N LEU A 29 10.07 1.10 -15.63
CA LEU A 29 9.80 -0.21 -16.22
C LEU A 29 9.81 -1.33 -15.19
N ILE A 30 10.03 -0.98 -13.92
CA ILE A 30 10.04 -1.90 -12.82
C ILE A 30 8.63 -1.98 -12.26
N PRO A 31 7.89 -3.09 -12.50
CA PRO A 31 6.60 -3.25 -11.85
C PRO A 31 6.84 -3.37 -10.35
N PHE A 32 6.13 -2.56 -9.57
CA PHE A 32 5.93 -2.84 -8.16
C PHE A 32 4.73 -3.78 -8.07
N PRO A 33 4.93 -5.08 -7.74
CA PRO A 33 3.80 -5.98 -7.58
C PRO A 33 2.97 -5.51 -6.37
N SER A 34 1.89 -4.79 -6.65
CA SER A 34 0.94 -4.35 -5.65
C SER A 34 -0.36 -5.12 -5.83
N SER A 35 -0.66 -5.99 -4.88
CA SER A 35 -2.01 -6.48 -4.66
C SER A 35 -2.64 -5.61 -3.59
N VAL A 36 -3.49 -4.67 -3.99
CA VAL A 36 -4.24 -3.83 -3.05
C VAL A 36 -5.51 -4.57 -2.65
N CYS A 37 -5.91 -4.44 -1.39
CA CYS A 37 -7.16 -5.02 -0.89
C CYS A 37 -8.35 -4.37 -1.60
N ASP A 38 -9.32 -5.19 -2.02
CA ASP A 38 -10.54 -4.78 -2.72
C ASP A 38 -11.73 -4.59 -1.78
N VAL A 39 -11.50 -4.62 -0.45
CA VAL A 39 -12.52 -4.48 0.59
C VAL A 39 -13.64 -5.52 0.45
N CYS A 40 -13.32 -6.69 -0.10
CA CYS A 40 -14.30 -7.75 -0.40
C CYS A 40 -15.46 -7.29 -1.30
N ARG A 41 -15.24 -6.27 -2.15
CA ARG A 41 -16.25 -5.75 -3.08
C ARG A 41 -16.79 -6.88 -3.96
N GLY A 42 -18.11 -6.96 -4.08
CA GLY A 42 -18.80 -8.02 -4.83
C GLY A 42 -18.93 -9.37 -4.12
N ARG A 43 -18.39 -9.52 -2.90
CA ARG A 43 -18.57 -10.72 -2.06
C ARG A 43 -19.55 -10.52 -0.89
N LEU A 44 -19.76 -9.27 -0.48
CA LEU A 44 -20.60 -8.91 0.66
C LEU A 44 -22.07 -8.73 0.25
N ARG A 45 -22.98 -9.19 1.11
CA ARG A 45 -24.40 -8.81 1.07
C ARG A 45 -24.64 -7.50 1.83
N GLU A 46 -25.82 -6.92 1.66
CA GLU A 46 -26.21 -5.70 2.37
C GLU A 46 -26.15 -5.91 3.89
N GLY A 47 -25.44 -5.03 4.59
CA GLY A 47 -25.20 -5.11 6.04
C GLY A 47 -24.15 -6.14 6.48
N GLU A 48 -23.51 -6.87 5.56
CA GLU A 48 -22.46 -7.83 5.88
C GLU A 48 -21.09 -7.13 6.03
N LYS A 49 -20.30 -7.60 7.01
CA LYS A 49 -18.91 -7.14 7.21
C LYS A 49 -17.92 -8.12 6.57
N PRO A 50 -16.76 -7.63 6.07
CA PRO A 50 -15.67 -8.48 5.61
C PRO A 50 -15.26 -9.55 6.62
N LEU A 51 -14.81 -10.70 6.12
CA LEU A 51 -14.35 -11.80 6.98
C LEU A 51 -13.24 -11.36 7.93
N CYS A 52 -12.29 -10.54 7.46
CA CYS A 52 -11.19 -10.03 8.28
C CYS A 52 -11.68 -9.22 9.49
N VAL A 53 -12.79 -8.48 9.34
CA VAL A 53 -13.41 -7.70 10.42
C VAL A 53 -14.12 -8.63 11.40
N ASN A 54 -14.82 -9.65 10.90
CA ASN A 54 -15.51 -10.63 11.76
C ASN A 54 -14.54 -11.50 12.57
N THR A 55 -13.35 -11.77 12.04
CA THR A 55 -12.31 -12.57 12.73
C THR A 55 -11.41 -11.74 13.65
N CYS A 56 -11.54 -10.41 13.63
CA CYS A 56 -10.72 -9.52 14.44
C CYS A 56 -11.25 -9.46 15.87
N GLU A 57 -10.57 -10.11 16.81
CA GLU A 57 -10.98 -10.20 18.21
C GLU A 57 -10.62 -8.94 19.02
N ASP A 58 -9.55 -8.24 18.62
CA ASP A 58 -8.98 -7.09 19.32
C ASP A 58 -9.60 -5.74 18.88
N GLY A 59 -10.44 -5.76 17.86
CA GLY A 59 -11.09 -4.56 17.31
C GLY A 59 -10.15 -3.63 16.53
N SER A 60 -8.97 -4.12 16.12
CA SER A 60 -8.01 -3.38 15.31
C SER A 60 -8.50 -3.07 13.89
N ILE A 61 -9.50 -3.81 13.40
CA ILE A 61 -10.09 -3.64 12.06
C ILE A 61 -11.60 -3.45 12.23
N ASP A 62 -12.16 -2.41 11.61
CA ASP A 62 -13.59 -2.11 11.62
C ASP A 62 -14.07 -1.74 10.21
N TYR A 63 -15.36 -1.97 9.97
CA TYR A 63 -16.03 -1.66 8.70
C TYR A 63 -17.20 -0.73 8.95
N LYS A 64 -16.97 0.56 8.66
CA LYS A 64 -17.92 1.65 8.86
C LYS A 64 -17.57 2.81 7.93
N GLU A 65 -18.50 3.74 7.81
CA GLU A 65 -18.24 5.03 7.17
C GLU A 65 -17.28 5.84 8.05
N VAL A 66 -16.13 6.21 7.50
CA VAL A 66 -15.11 7.02 8.16
C VAL A 66 -14.85 8.25 7.30
N ASP A 67 -14.80 9.41 7.93
CA ASP A 67 -14.37 10.65 7.29
C ASP A 67 -12.93 10.96 7.71
N ALA A 68 -11.98 10.60 6.84
CA ALA A 68 -10.55 10.79 7.07
C ALA A 68 -10.17 12.27 7.27
N SER A 69 -11.02 13.23 6.86
CA SER A 69 -10.73 14.66 6.96
C SER A 69 -10.86 15.22 8.38
N LYS A 70 -11.47 14.46 9.30
CA LYS A 70 -11.81 14.95 10.65
C LYS A 70 -10.74 14.65 11.71
N GLU A 71 -9.85 13.70 11.47
CA GLU A 71 -8.88 13.23 12.47
C GLU A 71 -7.47 13.20 11.86
N THR A 72 -6.52 13.93 12.44
CA THR A 72 -5.14 14.10 11.93
C THR A 72 -4.37 12.78 11.78
N ASP A 73 -4.71 11.78 12.57
CA ASP A 73 -4.03 10.47 12.57
C ASP A 73 -4.64 9.48 11.57
N MET A 74 -5.76 9.81 10.92
CA MET A 74 -6.41 8.93 9.94
C MET A 74 -5.96 9.28 8.53
N ILE A 75 -5.30 8.34 7.86
CA ILE A 75 -4.79 8.52 6.51
C ILE A 75 -5.47 7.53 5.59
N GLU A 76 -6.03 8.02 4.49
CA GLU A 76 -6.48 7.19 3.39
C GLU A 76 -5.26 6.69 2.61
N VAL A 77 -5.01 5.37 2.68
CA VAL A 77 -3.86 4.74 2.01
C VAL A 77 -4.27 4.27 0.62
N PHE A 78 -5.49 3.76 0.49
CA PHE A 78 -6.12 3.34 -0.75
C PHE A 78 -7.61 3.70 -0.70
N GLU A 79 -8.28 3.65 -1.86
CA GLU A 79 -9.73 3.83 -1.95
C GLU A 79 -10.44 2.91 -0.94
N ASP A 80 -11.30 3.49 -0.12
CA ASP A 80 -12.06 2.81 0.94
C ASP A 80 -11.21 2.16 2.06
N ILE A 81 -9.91 2.47 2.15
CA ILE A 81 -9.00 1.93 3.19
C ILE A 81 -8.32 3.07 3.95
N VAL A 82 -8.74 3.24 5.19
CA VAL A 82 -8.20 4.23 6.13
C VAL A 82 -7.40 3.51 7.22
N VAL A 83 -6.21 4.02 7.51
CA VAL A 83 -5.35 3.50 8.57
C VAL A 83 -5.05 4.61 9.56
N LYS A 84 -5.13 4.28 10.85
CA LYS A 84 -4.67 5.17 11.91
C LYS A 84 -3.15 5.05 12.06
N VAL A 85 -2.43 6.12 11.79
CA VAL A 85 -0.97 6.17 11.88
C VAL A 85 -0.58 7.25 12.88
N ALA A 86 0.21 6.88 13.88
CA ALA A 86 0.70 7.84 14.87
C ALA A 86 1.51 8.95 14.17
N GLY A 87 1.01 10.18 14.24
CA GLY A 87 1.65 11.35 13.62
C GLY A 87 1.30 11.57 12.14
N GLY A 88 0.40 10.77 11.55
CA GLY A 88 -0.16 11.09 10.24
C GLY A 88 0.82 10.98 9.05
N VAL A 89 1.94 10.23 9.19
CA VAL A 89 2.96 10.10 8.12
C VAL A 89 3.03 8.68 7.58
N LEU A 90 2.92 8.53 6.26
CA LEU A 90 3.19 7.28 5.56
C LEU A 90 4.67 7.18 5.17
N TRP A 91 5.19 5.95 5.10
CA TRP A 91 6.51 5.71 4.55
C TRP A 91 6.50 6.00 3.03
N GLU A 92 7.45 6.81 2.58
CA GLU A 92 7.61 7.18 1.17
C GLU A 92 8.95 6.66 0.62
N PRO A 93 8.95 6.01 -0.56
CA PRO A 93 10.20 5.64 -1.23
C PRO A 93 10.99 6.89 -1.62
N PHE A 94 12.27 6.93 -1.23
CA PHE A 94 13.16 8.07 -1.45
C PHE A 94 13.28 8.55 -2.91
N LEU A 95 13.05 7.64 -3.89
CA LEU A 95 13.25 7.92 -5.32
C LEU A 95 11.97 7.93 -6.15
N ARG A 96 10.80 7.78 -5.52
CA ARG A 96 9.53 7.76 -6.26
C ARG A 96 8.79 9.08 -6.02
N GLU A 97 8.83 9.98 -6.99
CA GLU A 97 8.01 11.18 -6.96
C GLU A 97 6.52 10.82 -7.07
N LYS A 98 5.64 11.58 -6.40
CA LYS A 98 4.18 11.37 -6.38
C LYS A 98 3.49 11.65 -7.72
N THR A 99 4.24 12.06 -8.73
CA THR A 99 3.72 12.53 -10.02
C THR A 99 3.34 11.36 -10.91
N LYS A 100 2.16 10.78 -10.65
CA LYS A 100 1.13 10.29 -11.59
C LYS A 100 0.32 9.18 -10.92
N LYS A 101 -0.75 9.58 -10.23
CA LYS A 101 -2.03 8.86 -10.31
C LYS A 101 -2.78 9.41 -11.51
#